data_AF-A0A7C7IWU7-F1
#
_entry.id   AF-A0A7C7IWU7-F1
#
_cell.length_a   1.000
_cell.length_b   1.000
_cell.length_c   1.000
_cell.angle_alpha   90.00
_cell.angle_beta   90.00
_cell.angle_gamma   90.00
#
_symmetry.space_group_name_H-M   'P 1'
#
loop_
_entity.id
_entity.type
_entity.pdbx_description
1 polymer ?
#
loop_
_entity_poly.entity_id
_entity_poly.type
_entity_poly.pdbx_seq_one_letter_code
_entity_poly.pdbx_strand_id
1 'polypeptide(L)'
;MSVETCTLYLDGKPFQFAVEGNFFWGENEVLFEKKDSVISKVAWQDEGYGVVSAFEGNEFNALQQSITANIIKAFKIHKIPYPEDFSLKNYHNVITTDEDHLKVIDITRNLTNDDIDFDIDMLAERFGNILGYKLTSYVEELKKSHIQIRINRPSSLDINPPHRDGYLSYWKDVINVWIPIEGCTPETSLPVLPGSHLLPENEILRTESKGAKINGNTYYVPCILKTKSADLRMIRPNPKEGEALLFSPFLIHGAAVNRSENTRVSMELRLPKVKR
;
A
#
# COMPACT_ATOMS: atom_id res chain seq x y z
N MET A 1 -22.29 -16.12 -0.64
CA MET A 1 -21.63 -14.88 -1.05
C MET A 1 -22.69 -13.93 -1.54
N SER A 2 -22.81 -12.77 -0.90
CA SER A 2 -23.65 -11.67 -1.36
C SER A 2 -22.81 -10.66 -2.13
N VAL A 3 -23.48 -9.75 -2.83
CA VAL A 3 -22.85 -8.59 -3.47
C VAL A 3 -23.32 -7.36 -2.73
N GLU A 4 -22.37 -6.54 -2.29
CA GLU A 4 -22.61 -5.29 -1.58
C GLU A 4 -21.93 -4.14 -2.32
N THR A 5 -22.46 -2.93 -2.17
CA THR A 5 -21.80 -1.72 -2.68
C THR A 5 -20.91 -1.14 -1.58
N CYS A 6 -19.60 -1.12 -1.80
CA CYS A 6 -18.67 -0.36 -0.95
C CYS A 6 -18.81 1.11 -1.31
N THR A 7 -19.34 1.92 -0.38
CA THR A 7 -19.42 3.38 -0.52
C THR A 7 -18.41 4.03 0.41
N LEU A 8 -17.56 4.87 -0.16
CA LEU A 8 -16.56 5.61 0.58
C LEU A 8 -16.35 7.00 -0.02
N TYR A 9 -15.72 7.88 0.77
CA TYR A 9 -15.37 9.23 0.36
C TYR A 9 -13.85 9.35 0.36
N LEU A 10 -13.30 9.82 -0.75
CA LEU A 10 -11.87 10.13 -0.90
C LEU A 10 -11.75 11.65 -1.00
N ASP A 11 -11.20 12.29 0.02
CA ASP A 11 -11.07 13.75 0.11
C ASP A 11 -12.43 14.45 -0.10
N GLY A 12 -13.47 13.90 0.51
CA GLY A 12 -14.85 14.39 0.42
C GLY A 12 -15.59 14.01 -0.86
N LYS A 13 -14.93 13.41 -1.86
CA LYS A 13 -15.57 12.98 -3.11
C LYS A 13 -16.02 11.52 -3.01
N PRO A 14 -17.28 11.20 -3.35
CA PRO A 14 -17.76 9.82 -3.29
C PRO A 14 -17.03 8.92 -4.31
N PHE A 15 -16.87 7.67 -3.92
CA PHE A 15 -16.39 6.59 -4.76
C PHE A 15 -17.11 5.29 -4.36
N GLN A 16 -17.51 4.52 -5.36
CA GLN A 16 -18.28 3.29 -5.15
C GLN A 16 -17.80 2.20 -6.09
N PHE A 17 -17.83 0.96 -5.59
CA PHE A 17 -17.61 -0.24 -6.37
C PHE A 17 -18.33 -1.43 -5.73
N ALA A 18 -18.67 -2.43 -6.53
CA ALA A 18 -19.28 -3.67 -6.06
C ALA A 18 -18.21 -4.58 -5.44
N VAL A 19 -18.57 -5.21 -4.33
CA VAL A 19 -17.76 -6.22 -3.63
C VAL A 19 -18.61 -7.46 -3.45
N GLU A 20 -18.11 -8.61 -3.87
CA GLU A 20 -18.71 -9.90 -3.54
C GLU A 20 -17.96 -10.52 -2.37
N GLY A 21 -18.69 -11.16 -1.45
CA GLY A 21 -18.07 -11.86 -0.33
C GLY A 21 -19.08 -12.35 0.71
N ASN A 22 -18.54 -12.87 1.82
CA ASN A 22 -19.31 -13.11 3.04
C ASN A 22 -18.98 -11.98 4.01
N PHE A 23 -19.97 -11.16 4.37
CA PHE A 23 -19.78 -9.97 5.20
C PHE A 23 -20.17 -10.24 6.64
N PHE A 24 -19.37 -9.73 7.57
CA PHE A 24 -19.63 -9.85 9.00
C PHE A 24 -19.06 -8.65 9.76
N TRP A 25 -19.63 -8.40 10.93
CA TRP A 25 -19.05 -7.51 11.94
C TRP A 25 -18.11 -8.34 12.82
N GLY A 26 -16.92 -7.83 13.09
CA GLY A 26 -15.92 -8.56 13.88
C GLY A 26 -16.24 -8.64 15.38
N GLU A 27 -15.27 -9.13 16.15
CA GLU A 27 -15.38 -9.29 17.60
C GLU A 27 -15.18 -7.97 18.35
N ASN A 28 -15.63 -7.90 19.61
CA ASN A 28 -15.43 -6.71 20.45
C ASN A 28 -13.99 -6.63 20.99
N GLU A 29 -13.03 -6.36 20.10
CA GLU A 29 -11.61 -6.25 20.41
C GLU A 29 -10.93 -5.17 19.56
N VAL A 30 -9.92 -4.50 20.12
CA VAL A 30 -9.03 -3.61 19.38
C VAL A 30 -7.73 -4.36 19.10
N LEU A 31 -7.41 -4.56 17.82
CA LEU A 31 -6.23 -5.33 17.42
C LEU A 31 -4.90 -4.59 17.63
N PHE A 32 -4.93 -3.25 17.60
CA PHE A 32 -3.75 -2.40 17.76
C PHE A 32 -3.33 -2.25 19.23
N GLU A 33 -2.05 -2.51 19.51
CA GLU A 33 -1.47 -2.33 20.85
C GLU A 33 -0.75 -0.99 21.01
N LYS A 34 -1.40 -0.05 21.71
CA LYS A 34 -0.87 1.32 21.86
C LYS A 34 0.50 1.41 22.52
N LYS A 35 0.79 0.58 23.53
CA LYS A 35 1.96 0.79 24.41
C LYS A 35 3.30 0.38 23.79
N ASP A 36 3.33 -0.60 22.89
CA ASP A 36 4.59 -1.13 22.32
C ASP A 36 4.57 -1.29 20.79
N SER A 37 3.53 -0.76 20.12
CA SER A 37 3.50 -0.72 18.66
C SER A 37 4.69 0.05 18.09
N VAL A 38 5.00 -0.25 16.83
CA VAL A 38 6.07 0.39 16.05
C VAL A 38 5.90 1.91 15.91
N ILE A 39 4.70 2.44 16.15
CA ILE A 39 4.38 3.87 16.11
C ILE A 39 4.17 4.50 17.51
N SER A 40 4.53 3.82 18.59
CA SER A 40 4.22 4.27 19.95
C SER A 40 5.07 5.45 20.47
N LYS A 41 6.12 5.83 19.76
CA LYS A 41 7.05 6.91 20.15
C LYS A 41 6.95 8.17 19.30
N VAL A 42 6.01 8.22 18.37
CA VAL A 42 5.82 9.36 17.47
C VAL A 42 4.60 10.18 17.87
N ALA A 43 4.66 11.50 17.70
CA ALA A 43 3.52 12.41 17.94
C ALA A 43 2.28 12.05 17.09
N TRP A 44 2.57 11.38 15.97
CA TRP A 44 1.72 10.65 15.06
C TRP A 44 0.62 9.70 15.52
N GLN A 45 0.82 9.17 16.72
CA GLN A 45 0.34 7.83 17.06
C GLN A 45 -1.18 7.72 16.91
N ASP A 46 -1.90 8.73 17.39
CA ASP A 46 -3.37 8.73 17.41
C ASP A 46 -3.98 8.88 16.01
N GLU A 47 -3.25 9.43 15.04
CA GLU A 47 -3.65 9.43 13.62
C GLU A 47 -3.32 8.10 12.94
N GLY A 48 -2.27 7.41 13.41
CA GLY A 48 -1.83 6.10 12.94
C GLY A 48 -0.96 6.14 11.69
N TYR A 49 -0.62 7.33 11.19
CA TYR A 49 0.31 7.55 10.09
C TYR A 49 1.06 8.87 10.22
N GLY A 50 2.18 9.00 9.53
CA GLY A 50 2.93 10.24 9.38
C GLY A 50 3.65 10.32 8.05
N VAL A 51 3.79 11.55 7.54
CA VAL A 51 4.64 11.85 6.37
C VAL A 51 6.02 12.25 6.88
N VAL A 52 7.07 11.65 6.31
CA VAL A 52 8.46 11.83 6.76
C VAL A 52 9.38 12.01 5.57
N SER A 53 10.48 12.74 5.75
CA SER A 53 11.57 12.76 4.76
C SER A 53 12.21 11.38 4.69
N ALA A 54 12.37 10.86 3.47
CA ALA A 54 12.84 9.52 3.21
C ALA A 54 14.16 9.49 2.44
N PHE A 55 14.49 10.53 1.68
CA PHE A 55 15.64 10.56 0.79
C PHE A 55 16.44 11.85 0.90
N GLU A 56 17.74 11.75 0.63
CA GLU A 56 18.68 12.88 0.57
C GLU A 56 19.40 12.90 -0.79
N GLY A 57 19.74 14.10 -1.28
CA GLY A 57 20.50 14.26 -2.53
C GLY A 57 19.88 13.54 -3.73
N ASN A 58 20.64 12.61 -4.32
CA ASN A 58 20.25 11.85 -5.51
C ASN A 58 19.62 10.48 -5.21
N GLU A 59 19.40 10.12 -3.94
CA GLU A 59 18.89 8.80 -3.56
C GLU A 59 17.52 8.49 -4.18
N PHE A 60 16.61 9.47 -4.20
CA PHE A 60 15.29 9.29 -4.81
C PHE A 60 15.38 8.92 -6.29
N ASN A 61 16.24 9.63 -7.04
CA ASN A 61 16.47 9.37 -8.46
C ASN A 61 17.08 7.98 -8.69
N ALA A 62 18.00 7.55 -7.84
CA ALA A 62 18.59 6.21 -7.91
C ALA A 62 17.52 5.12 -7.71
N LEU A 63 16.65 5.28 -6.70
CA LEU A 63 15.54 4.36 -6.47
C LEU A 63 14.56 4.34 -7.65
N GLN A 64 14.19 5.51 -8.19
CA GLN A 64 13.29 5.61 -9.34
C GLN A 64 13.87 4.91 -10.59
N GLN A 65 15.18 5.04 -10.82
CA GLN A 65 15.88 4.32 -11.90
C GLN A 65 15.83 2.81 -11.70
N SER A 66 16.08 2.35 -10.47
CA SER A 66 16.02 0.93 -10.11
C SER A 66 14.63 0.32 -10.32
N ILE A 67 13.58 1.02 -9.88
CA ILE A 67 12.17 0.64 -10.09
C ILE A 67 11.83 0.59 -11.58
N THR A 68 12.31 1.58 -12.35
CA THR A 68 12.14 1.60 -13.81
C THR A 68 12.79 0.38 -14.46
N ALA A 69 14.02 0.05 -14.06
CA ALA A 69 14.73 -1.12 -14.55
C ALA A 69 14.01 -2.44 -14.21
N ASN A 70 13.40 -2.54 -13.01
CA ASN A 70 12.62 -3.71 -12.61
C ASN A 70 11.35 -3.89 -13.48
N ILE A 71 10.63 -2.81 -13.78
CA ILE A 71 9.48 -2.85 -14.70
C ILE A 71 9.91 -3.21 -16.13
N ILE A 72 11.02 -2.65 -16.62
CA ILE A 72 11.58 -3.00 -17.94
C ILE A 72 12.01 -4.48 -17.98
N LYS A 73 12.57 -5.02 -16.89
CA LYS A 73 12.90 -6.45 -16.76
C LYS A 73 11.64 -7.30 -16.97
N ALA A 74 10.51 -6.91 -16.39
CA ALA A 74 9.23 -7.59 -16.63
C ALA A 74 8.82 -7.55 -18.11
N PHE A 75 8.93 -6.40 -18.77
CA PHE A 75 8.66 -6.29 -20.20
C PHE A 75 9.53 -7.25 -21.02
N LYS A 76 10.84 -7.32 -20.72
CA LYS A 76 11.78 -8.21 -21.41
C LYS A 76 11.45 -9.69 -21.20
N ILE A 77 11.15 -10.11 -19.95
CA ILE A 77 10.79 -11.49 -19.62
C ILE A 77 9.57 -11.94 -20.42
N HIS A 78 8.56 -11.07 -20.51
CA HIS A 78 7.30 -11.37 -21.19
C HIS A 78 7.27 -10.96 -22.67
N LYS A 79 8.40 -10.49 -23.22
CA LYS A 79 8.55 -10.04 -24.61
C LYS A 79 7.53 -8.94 -25.00
N ILE A 80 7.20 -8.07 -24.05
CA ILE A 80 6.32 -6.92 -24.27
C ILE A 80 7.14 -5.83 -24.98
N PRO A 81 6.71 -5.33 -26.15
CA PRO A 81 7.40 -4.24 -26.85
C PRO A 81 7.20 -2.91 -26.10
N TYR A 82 8.26 -2.12 -25.98
CA TYR A 82 8.24 -0.81 -25.34
C TYR A 82 9.21 0.14 -26.07
N PRO A 83 8.97 1.47 -26.06
CA PRO A 83 9.82 2.43 -26.75
C PRO A 83 11.15 2.64 -26.01
N GLU A 84 12.20 3.07 -26.73
CA GLU A 84 13.53 3.31 -26.14
C GLU A 84 13.53 4.40 -25.06
N ASP A 85 12.67 5.42 -25.21
CA ASP A 85 12.47 6.53 -24.29
C ASP A 85 11.35 6.27 -23.26
N PHE A 86 11.11 5.00 -22.92
CA PHE A 86 10.09 4.60 -21.95
C PHE A 86 10.22 5.37 -20.62
N SER A 87 9.07 5.79 -20.09
CA SER A 87 8.95 6.39 -18.75
C SER A 87 7.77 5.79 -18.00
N LEU A 88 7.89 5.72 -16.67
CA LEU A 88 6.89 5.12 -15.78
C LEU A 88 5.50 5.75 -15.93
N LYS A 89 5.41 7.07 -16.11
CA LYS A 89 4.13 7.78 -16.32
C LYS A 89 3.35 7.25 -17.53
N ASN A 90 4.06 6.74 -18.54
CA ASN A 90 3.53 6.24 -19.80
C ASN A 90 3.34 4.72 -19.83
N TYR A 91 3.46 4.03 -18.68
CA TYR A 91 3.28 2.59 -18.58
C TYR A 91 1.98 2.09 -19.22
N HIS A 92 0.87 2.81 -19.02
CA HIS A 92 -0.44 2.47 -19.61
C HIS A 92 -0.48 2.55 -21.14
N ASN A 93 0.45 3.27 -21.79
CA ASN A 93 0.56 3.29 -23.25
C ASN A 93 1.25 2.03 -23.80
N VAL A 94 2.07 1.38 -22.96
CA VAL A 94 2.71 0.10 -23.28
C VAL A 94 1.78 -1.07 -22.91
N ILE A 95 1.15 -0.98 -21.74
CA ILE A 95 0.34 -2.05 -21.16
C ILE A 95 -1.14 -1.69 -21.27
N THR A 96 -1.73 -2.10 -22.39
CA THR A 96 -3.12 -1.80 -22.75
C THR A 96 -4.10 -2.91 -22.41
N THR A 97 -3.61 -4.08 -21.98
CA THR A 97 -4.43 -5.24 -21.60
C THR A 97 -4.24 -5.61 -20.13
N ASP A 98 -5.27 -6.19 -19.52
CA ASP A 98 -5.18 -6.70 -18.14
C ASP A 98 -4.25 -7.90 -18.04
N GLU A 99 -4.16 -8.73 -19.08
CA GLU A 99 -3.27 -9.88 -19.12
C GLU A 99 -1.80 -9.45 -19.00
N ASP A 100 -1.36 -8.47 -19.78
CA ASP A 100 0.01 -7.97 -19.72
C ASP A 100 0.27 -7.18 -18.44
N HIS A 101 -0.75 -6.48 -17.93
CA HIS A 101 -0.67 -5.86 -16.62
C HIS A 101 -0.40 -6.90 -15.53
N LEU A 102 -1.17 -8.01 -15.53
CA LEU A 102 -0.99 -9.09 -14.56
C LEU A 102 0.40 -9.73 -14.66
N LYS A 103 0.96 -9.92 -15.87
CA LYS A 103 2.34 -10.41 -16.06
C LYS A 103 3.37 -9.51 -15.36
N VAL A 104 3.26 -8.19 -15.52
CA VAL A 104 4.16 -7.25 -14.85
C VAL A 104 3.93 -7.25 -13.34
N ILE A 105 2.66 -7.31 -12.91
CA ILE A 105 2.27 -7.32 -11.51
C ILE A 105 2.79 -8.55 -10.76
N ASP A 106 2.83 -9.72 -11.41
CA ASP A 106 3.33 -10.96 -10.81
C ASP A 106 4.81 -10.87 -10.41
N ILE A 107 5.60 -10.12 -11.20
CA ILE A 107 7.01 -9.82 -10.88
C ILE A 107 7.09 -8.76 -9.77
N THR A 108 6.34 -7.66 -9.93
CA THR A 108 6.52 -6.45 -9.11
C THR A 108 5.94 -6.55 -7.69
N ARG A 109 5.13 -7.55 -7.37
CA ARG A 109 4.49 -7.72 -6.04
C ARG A 109 5.24 -8.62 -5.05
N ASN A 110 6.36 -9.22 -5.43
CA ASN A 110 7.06 -10.19 -4.59
C ASN A 110 8.58 -10.04 -4.63
N LEU A 111 9.04 -8.79 -4.63
CA LEU A 111 10.45 -8.44 -4.77
C LEU A 111 11.19 -8.53 -3.44
N THR A 112 12.50 -8.71 -3.57
CA THR A 112 13.46 -8.71 -2.46
C THR A 112 14.49 -7.60 -2.61
N ASN A 113 15.34 -7.38 -1.59
CA ASN A 113 16.44 -6.41 -1.69
C ASN A 113 17.32 -6.69 -2.92
N ASP A 114 17.56 -7.95 -3.27
CA ASP A 114 18.37 -8.33 -4.43
C ASP A 114 17.74 -7.93 -5.79
N ASP A 115 16.44 -7.65 -5.81
CA ASP A 115 15.73 -7.21 -7.02
C ASP A 115 15.74 -5.69 -7.21
N ILE A 116 16.21 -4.94 -6.22
CA ILE A 116 16.26 -3.49 -6.20
C ILE A 116 17.72 -3.06 -6.04
N ASP A 117 18.26 -2.43 -7.07
CA ASP A 117 19.55 -1.74 -7.03
C ASP A 117 19.46 -0.43 -6.22
N PHE A 118 19.17 -0.54 -4.92
CA PHE A 118 19.11 0.53 -3.93
C PHE A 118 19.21 -0.06 -2.52
N ASP A 119 19.87 0.64 -1.59
CA ASP A 119 20.02 0.16 -0.20
C ASP A 119 18.71 0.35 0.60
N ILE A 120 17.92 -0.73 0.70
CA ILE A 120 16.68 -0.76 1.46
C ILE A 120 16.95 -0.80 2.98
N ASP A 121 18.06 -1.36 3.42
CA ASP A 121 18.42 -1.41 4.84
C ASP A 121 18.77 -0.03 5.37
N MET A 122 19.38 0.84 4.55
CA MET A 122 19.54 2.26 4.86
C MET A 122 18.19 2.96 5.14
N LEU A 123 17.14 2.69 4.34
CA LEU A 123 15.81 3.22 4.62
C LEU A 123 15.23 2.67 5.93
N ALA A 124 15.45 1.39 6.21
CA ALA A 124 15.03 0.78 7.47
C ALA A 124 15.70 1.45 8.68
N GLU A 125 17.00 1.74 8.60
CA GLU A 125 17.71 2.50 9.63
C GLU A 125 17.13 3.92 9.79
N ARG A 126 16.98 4.66 8.68
CA ARG A 126 16.45 6.04 8.68
C ARG A 126 15.05 6.12 9.29
N PHE A 127 14.13 5.25 8.86
CA PHE A 127 12.79 5.18 9.44
C PHE A 127 12.80 4.68 10.88
N GLY A 128 13.71 3.78 11.22
CA GLY A 128 13.90 3.32 12.60
C GLY A 128 14.29 4.46 13.54
N ASN A 129 15.18 5.35 13.11
CA ASN A 129 15.56 6.54 13.86
C ASN A 129 14.36 7.47 14.09
N ILE A 130 13.50 7.64 13.10
CA ILE A 130 12.26 8.44 13.22
C ILE A 130 11.27 7.79 14.19
N LEU A 131 11.09 6.47 14.12
CA LEU A 131 10.15 5.73 14.97
C LEU A 131 10.70 5.45 16.38
N GLY A 132 11.99 5.67 16.61
CA GLY A 132 12.66 5.34 17.88
C GLY A 132 12.83 3.83 18.11
N TYR A 133 12.90 3.04 17.04
CA TYR A 133 13.05 1.58 17.06
C TYR A 133 14.06 1.11 16.03
N LYS A 134 14.79 0.03 16.31
CA LYS A 134 15.56 -0.64 15.27
C LYS A 134 14.60 -1.39 14.34
N LEU A 135 14.71 -1.13 13.04
CA LEU A 135 13.96 -1.86 12.02
C LEU A 135 14.92 -2.75 11.20
N THR A 136 14.34 -3.62 10.40
CA THR A 136 15.04 -4.44 9.41
C THR A 136 14.20 -4.54 8.14
N SER A 137 14.83 -4.76 6.99
CA SER A 137 14.11 -5.12 5.76
C SER A 137 13.70 -6.59 5.73
N TYR A 138 14.30 -7.44 6.57
CA TYR A 138 14.05 -8.88 6.62
C TYR A 138 12.79 -9.23 7.41
N VAL A 139 11.87 -9.95 6.79
CA VAL A 139 10.65 -10.48 7.43
C VAL A 139 10.86 -11.94 7.78
N GLU A 140 10.98 -12.24 9.07
CA GLU A 140 11.28 -13.58 9.59
C GLU A 140 10.28 -14.64 9.10
N GLU A 141 8.99 -14.34 9.17
CA GLU A 141 7.93 -15.27 8.79
C GLU A 141 7.92 -15.58 7.29
N LEU A 142 8.43 -14.66 6.45
CA LEU A 142 8.56 -14.86 5.01
C LEU A 142 9.96 -15.40 4.61
N LYS A 143 10.92 -15.37 5.54
CA LYS A 143 12.34 -15.67 5.32
C LYS A 143 13.00 -14.84 4.23
N LYS A 144 12.51 -13.62 4.00
CA LYS A 144 13.00 -12.67 3.00
C LYS A 144 12.47 -11.28 3.28
N SER A 145 13.03 -10.28 2.60
CA SER A 145 12.43 -8.96 2.52
C SER A 145 11.14 -8.99 1.72
N HIS A 146 10.24 -8.03 1.99
CA HIS A 146 8.97 -7.91 1.29
C HIS A 146 8.79 -6.53 0.68
N ILE A 147 9.09 -6.44 -0.62
CA ILE A 147 9.02 -5.22 -1.41
C ILE A 147 7.97 -5.38 -2.49
N GLN A 148 7.14 -4.36 -2.69
CA GLN A 148 6.19 -4.31 -3.79
C GLN A 148 6.30 -3.00 -4.55
N ILE A 149 6.35 -3.06 -5.87
CA ILE A 149 6.09 -1.92 -6.74
C ILE A 149 4.61 -1.99 -7.13
N ARG A 150 3.83 -0.99 -6.72
CA ARG A 150 2.42 -0.84 -7.11
C ARG A 150 2.34 0.01 -8.34
N ILE A 151 1.60 -0.47 -9.33
CA ILE A 151 1.36 0.22 -10.60
C ILE A 151 -0.15 0.36 -10.77
N ASN A 152 -0.65 1.58 -10.93
CA ASN A 152 -2.07 1.86 -11.09
C ASN A 152 -2.28 2.66 -12.38
N ARG A 153 -2.91 2.04 -13.38
CA ARG A 153 -3.19 2.69 -14.67
C ARG A 153 -4.29 3.76 -14.52
N PRO A 154 -4.30 4.80 -15.37
CA PRO A 154 -5.42 5.73 -15.49
C PRO A 154 -6.75 5.02 -15.65
N SER A 155 -7.78 5.49 -14.93
CA SER A 155 -9.17 5.05 -15.11
C SER A 155 -9.40 3.53 -14.99
N SER A 156 -8.52 2.81 -14.28
CA SER A 156 -8.65 1.38 -14.01
C SER A 156 -9.02 1.11 -12.54
N LEU A 157 -9.47 -0.11 -12.27
CA LEU A 157 -9.65 -0.64 -10.91
C LEU A 157 -8.42 -1.44 -10.45
N ASP A 158 -7.22 -0.98 -10.79
CA ASP A 158 -5.95 -1.56 -10.29
C ASP A 158 -5.72 -1.24 -8.79
N ILE A 159 -6.76 -1.33 -7.96
CA ILE A 159 -6.75 -0.91 -6.55
C ILE A 159 -6.84 -2.12 -5.63
N ASN A 160 -6.25 -2.01 -4.44
CA ASN A 160 -6.71 -2.83 -3.32
C ASN A 160 -7.97 -2.19 -2.71
N PRO A 161 -8.93 -2.98 -2.22
CA PRO A 161 -10.02 -2.43 -1.41
C PRO A 161 -9.50 -1.75 -0.14
N PRO A 162 -10.33 -0.96 0.56
CA PRO A 162 -10.04 -0.56 1.93
C PRO A 162 -9.81 -1.81 2.80
N HIS A 163 -8.68 -1.86 3.50
CA HIS A 163 -8.30 -3.01 4.32
C HIS A 163 -7.34 -2.59 5.44
N ARG A 164 -7.05 -3.54 6.34
CA ARG A 164 -5.92 -3.51 7.28
C ARG A 164 -4.99 -4.66 6.94
N ASP A 165 -3.69 -4.42 6.98
CA ASP A 165 -2.70 -5.50 6.81
C ASP A 165 -2.58 -6.35 8.07
N GLY A 166 -2.78 -5.74 9.25
CA GLY A 166 -2.67 -6.38 10.57
C GLY A 166 -3.65 -7.53 10.81
N TYR A 167 -4.54 -7.84 9.86
CA TYR A 167 -5.30 -9.09 9.84
C TYR A 167 -4.42 -10.33 9.65
N LEU A 168 -3.21 -10.15 9.12
CA LEU A 168 -2.19 -11.17 9.09
C LEU A 168 -1.27 -10.93 10.30
N SER A 169 -1.27 -11.87 11.24
CA SER A 169 -0.67 -11.68 12.57
C SER A 169 0.81 -11.30 12.56
N TYR A 170 1.56 -11.78 11.57
CA TYR A 170 2.99 -11.48 11.41
C TYR A 170 3.27 -10.02 11.01
N TRP A 171 2.24 -9.25 10.64
CA TRP A 171 2.39 -7.81 10.38
C TRP A 171 2.23 -6.93 11.62
N LYS A 172 1.89 -7.47 12.80
CA LYS A 172 1.58 -6.67 14.00
C LYS A 172 2.70 -5.69 14.43
N ASP A 173 3.96 -6.14 14.35
CA ASP A 173 5.14 -5.36 14.76
C ASP A 173 5.91 -4.76 13.57
N VAL A 174 5.21 -4.52 12.46
CA VAL A 174 5.79 -4.07 11.20
C VAL A 174 5.27 -2.68 10.88
N ILE A 175 6.15 -1.77 10.46
CA ILE A 175 5.71 -0.50 9.89
C ILE A 175 5.46 -0.68 8.39
N ASN A 176 4.32 -0.18 7.92
CA ASN A 176 4.06 -0.06 6.49
C ASN A 176 4.69 1.24 6.00
N VAL A 177 5.43 1.14 4.90
CA VAL A 177 5.99 2.29 4.20
C VAL A 177 5.36 2.37 2.82
N TRP A 178 4.88 3.55 2.44
CA TRP A 178 4.48 3.86 1.08
C TRP A 178 5.31 5.05 0.57
N ILE A 179 5.98 4.86 -0.57
CA ILE A 179 6.86 5.86 -1.18
C ILE A 179 6.29 6.22 -2.56
N PRO A 180 5.96 7.49 -2.82
CA PRO A 180 5.56 7.95 -4.15
C PRO A 180 6.76 7.86 -5.10
N ILE A 181 6.59 7.30 -6.30
CA ILE A 181 7.68 7.15 -7.28
C ILE A 181 7.40 7.94 -8.56
N GLU A 182 6.19 7.81 -9.11
CA GLU A 182 5.78 8.51 -10.33
C GLU A 182 4.26 8.70 -10.35
N GLY A 183 3.77 9.82 -10.88
CA GLY A 183 2.34 10.08 -11.04
C GLY A 183 1.55 10.14 -9.72
N CYS A 184 2.22 10.33 -8.59
CA CYS A 184 1.61 10.50 -7.27
C CYS A 184 1.27 11.99 -7.05
N THR A 185 -0.02 12.29 -7.01
CA THR A 185 -0.59 13.63 -6.80
C THR A 185 -1.61 13.59 -5.66
N PRO A 186 -2.13 14.74 -5.20
CA PRO A 186 -3.22 14.76 -4.22
C PRO A 186 -4.43 13.89 -4.62
N GLU A 187 -4.65 13.66 -5.92
CA GLU A 187 -5.77 12.87 -6.44
C GLU A 187 -5.46 11.37 -6.57
N THR A 188 -4.19 10.97 -6.56
CA THR A 188 -3.75 9.59 -6.83
C THR A 188 -2.96 8.94 -5.68
N SER A 189 -2.58 9.72 -4.65
CA SER A 189 -1.89 9.22 -3.46
C SER A 189 -2.71 8.18 -2.69
N LEU A 190 -2.05 7.41 -1.83
CA LEU A 190 -2.66 6.36 -1.02
C LEU A 190 -3.66 6.94 -0.01
N PRO A 191 -4.95 6.58 -0.08
CA PRO A 191 -5.92 6.96 0.92
C PRO A 191 -5.73 6.20 2.23
N VAL A 192 -5.94 6.91 3.34
CA VAL A 192 -5.98 6.35 4.69
C VAL A 192 -7.21 6.88 5.43
N LEU A 193 -7.70 6.13 6.43
CA LEU A 193 -8.68 6.59 7.39
C LEU A 193 -7.96 6.90 8.72
N PRO A 194 -7.69 8.17 9.04
CA PRO A 194 -6.97 8.54 10.26
C PRO A 194 -7.66 8.03 11.52
N GLY A 195 -6.88 7.61 12.52
CA GLY A 195 -7.36 7.06 13.79
C GLY A 195 -8.04 5.69 13.69
N SER A 196 -8.26 5.18 12.47
CA SER A 196 -9.00 3.94 12.28
C SER A 196 -8.36 2.74 12.94
N HIS A 197 -7.04 2.71 13.13
CA HIS A 197 -6.33 1.64 13.83
C HIS A 197 -6.77 1.43 15.29
N LEU A 198 -7.45 2.40 15.90
CA LEU A 198 -8.02 2.32 17.25
C LEU A 198 -9.44 1.74 17.29
N LEU A 199 -10.08 1.54 16.13
CA LEU A 199 -11.44 1.03 16.06
C LEU A 199 -11.48 -0.46 16.42
N PRO A 200 -12.40 -0.87 17.31
CA PRO A 200 -12.63 -2.28 17.59
C PRO A 200 -13.29 -2.99 16.40
N GLU A 201 -13.04 -4.28 16.27
CA GLU A 201 -13.46 -5.08 15.11
C GLU A 201 -14.99 -5.19 14.97
N ASN A 202 -15.73 -5.16 16.08
CA ASN A 202 -17.19 -5.13 16.08
C ASN A 202 -17.77 -3.84 15.50
N GLU A 203 -16.98 -2.79 15.31
CA GLU A 203 -17.38 -1.54 14.64
C GLU A 203 -17.07 -1.54 13.15
N ILE A 204 -16.55 -2.64 12.59
CA ILE A 204 -16.07 -2.74 11.22
C ILE A 204 -16.83 -3.85 10.48
N LEU A 205 -17.49 -3.49 9.37
CA LEU A 205 -18.09 -4.46 8.46
C LEU A 205 -17.06 -4.83 7.40
N ARG A 206 -16.72 -6.11 7.31
CA ARG A 206 -15.73 -6.60 6.34
C ARG A 206 -16.05 -7.98 5.80
N THR A 207 -15.35 -8.35 4.74
CA THR A 207 -15.37 -9.73 4.23
C THR A 207 -14.47 -10.66 5.04
N GLU A 208 -14.65 -11.97 4.87
CA GLU A 208 -13.66 -12.97 5.29
C GLU A 208 -12.33 -12.80 4.53
N SER A 209 -11.23 -13.28 5.12
CA SER A 209 -9.92 -13.35 4.46
C SER A 209 -10.00 -14.23 3.21
N LYS A 210 -9.36 -13.81 2.11
CA LYS A 210 -9.51 -14.44 0.77
C LYS A 210 -10.96 -14.49 0.25
N GLY A 211 -11.88 -13.72 0.84
CA GLY A 211 -13.31 -13.76 0.53
C GLY A 211 -13.81 -12.59 -0.33
N ALA A 212 -13.06 -11.50 -0.45
CA ALA A 212 -13.46 -10.35 -1.25
C ALA A 212 -13.17 -10.57 -2.73
N LYS A 213 -14.18 -10.36 -3.57
CA LYS A 213 -14.03 -10.26 -5.02
C LYS A 213 -14.48 -8.90 -5.53
N ILE A 214 -13.63 -8.27 -6.34
CA ILE A 214 -13.92 -6.99 -6.98
C ILE A 214 -13.56 -7.13 -8.45
N ASN A 215 -14.55 -6.91 -9.33
CA ASN A 215 -14.38 -7.07 -10.77
C ASN A 215 -13.77 -8.43 -11.17
N GLY A 216 -14.23 -9.52 -10.54
CA GLY A 216 -13.73 -10.88 -10.77
C GLY A 216 -12.40 -11.22 -10.07
N ASN A 217 -11.64 -10.22 -9.60
CA ASN A 217 -10.37 -10.43 -8.91
C ASN A 217 -10.59 -10.79 -7.44
N THR A 218 -9.96 -11.87 -6.98
CA THR A 218 -10.02 -12.29 -5.56
C THR A 218 -8.89 -11.63 -4.78
N TYR A 219 -9.24 -10.98 -3.67
CA TYR A 219 -8.30 -10.30 -2.79
C TYR A 219 -8.03 -11.14 -1.54
N TYR A 220 -6.77 -11.19 -1.14
CA TYR A 220 -6.33 -11.96 0.02
C TYR A 220 -6.69 -11.27 1.35
N VAL A 221 -6.60 -9.95 1.37
CA VAL A 221 -6.99 -9.12 2.51
C VAL A 221 -8.51 -8.95 2.55
N PRO A 222 -9.13 -8.97 3.74
CA PRO A 222 -10.51 -8.56 3.94
C PRO A 222 -10.80 -7.18 3.33
N CYS A 223 -11.88 -7.06 2.55
CA CYS A 223 -12.41 -5.76 2.16
C CYS A 223 -13.24 -5.19 3.31
N ILE A 224 -12.88 -4.01 3.79
CA ILE A 224 -13.66 -3.24 4.76
C ILE A 224 -14.63 -2.33 4.00
N LEU A 225 -15.92 -2.44 4.32
CA LEU A 225 -16.97 -1.72 3.60
C LEU A 225 -17.31 -0.39 4.28
N LYS A 226 -17.48 -0.44 5.60
CA LYS A 226 -17.94 0.69 6.42
C LYS A 226 -17.69 0.42 7.90
N THR A 227 -17.90 1.46 8.69
CA THR A 227 -18.05 1.32 10.15
C THR A 227 -19.53 1.32 10.54
N LYS A 228 -19.89 0.98 11.78
CA LYS A 228 -21.30 1.15 12.22
C LYS A 228 -21.73 2.61 12.20
N SER A 229 -20.79 3.52 12.46
CA SER A 229 -21.06 4.95 12.60
C SER A 229 -21.28 5.67 11.26
N ALA A 230 -20.59 5.23 10.19
CA ALA A 230 -20.64 5.86 8.87
C ALA A 230 -19.88 5.04 7.80
N ASP A 231 -20.09 5.44 6.55
CA ASP A 231 -19.22 5.14 5.42
C ASP A 231 -17.79 5.63 5.68
N LEU A 232 -16.80 5.01 5.02
CA LEU A 232 -15.39 5.35 5.18
C LEU A 232 -15.12 6.74 4.56
N ARG A 233 -14.63 7.69 5.37
CA ARG A 233 -14.22 9.02 4.92
C ARG A 233 -12.70 9.13 4.96
N MET A 234 -12.07 8.67 3.89
CA MET A 234 -10.62 8.59 3.78
C MET A 234 -10.05 9.90 3.22
N ILE A 235 -8.84 10.22 3.65
CA ILE A 235 -8.05 11.33 3.11
C ILE A 235 -6.81 10.77 2.42
N ARG A 236 -6.21 11.55 1.53
CA ARG A 236 -4.95 11.21 0.89
C ARG A 236 -3.80 12.06 1.46
N PRO A 237 -3.01 11.53 2.40
CA PRO A 237 -1.70 12.10 2.70
C PRO A 237 -0.92 12.16 1.39
N ASN A 238 -0.46 13.34 1.00
CA ASN A 238 0.22 13.57 -0.28
C ASN A 238 1.70 13.84 -0.02
N PRO A 239 2.49 12.81 0.37
CA PRO A 239 3.92 12.98 0.52
C PRO A 239 4.52 13.39 -0.83
N LYS A 240 5.46 14.31 -0.79
CA LYS A 240 6.15 14.83 -1.97
C LYS A 240 7.24 13.87 -2.41
N GLU A 241 7.85 14.20 -3.55
CA GLU A 241 9.11 13.61 -3.95
C GLU A 241 10.13 13.69 -2.81
N GLY A 242 10.82 12.58 -2.52
CA GLY A 242 11.76 12.48 -1.40
C GLY A 242 11.12 12.20 -0.04
N GLU A 243 9.79 12.18 0.08
CA GLU A 243 9.06 11.85 1.31
C GLU A 243 8.45 10.43 1.25
N ALA A 244 8.08 9.89 2.40
CA ALA A 244 7.35 8.63 2.53
C ALA A 244 6.19 8.79 3.51
N LEU A 245 5.16 7.97 3.32
CA LEU A 245 4.08 7.77 4.27
C LEU A 245 4.39 6.51 5.10
N LEU A 246 4.60 6.70 6.40
CA LEU A 246 4.69 5.62 7.38
C LEU A 246 3.34 5.44 8.05
N PHE A 247 2.86 4.20 8.18
CA PHE A 247 1.56 3.94 8.81
C PHE A 247 1.48 2.59 9.51
N SER A 248 0.62 2.54 10.52
CA SER A 248 0.29 1.32 11.26
C SER A 248 -0.31 0.26 10.33
N PRO A 249 0.04 -1.03 10.49
CA PRO A 249 -0.57 -2.12 9.75
C PRO A 249 -2.07 -2.28 10.05
N PHE A 250 -2.53 -1.69 11.16
CA PHE A 250 -3.94 -1.67 11.58
C PHE A 250 -4.71 -0.44 11.05
N LEU A 251 -4.05 0.49 10.36
CA LEU A 251 -4.73 1.62 9.75
C LEU A 251 -5.50 1.16 8.51
N ILE A 252 -6.78 1.54 8.41
CA ILE A 252 -7.57 1.30 7.21
C ILE A 252 -7.01 2.16 6.09
N HIS A 253 -6.58 1.52 5.01
CA HIS A 253 -5.99 2.16 3.83
C HIS A 253 -6.38 1.38 2.56
N GLY A 254 -6.13 1.96 1.39
CA GLY A 254 -6.49 1.37 0.10
C GLY A 254 -7.43 2.26 -0.72
N ALA A 255 -8.11 1.68 -1.71
CA ALA A 255 -8.96 2.41 -2.66
C ALA A 255 -8.22 3.56 -3.39
N ALA A 256 -6.93 3.36 -3.68
CA ALA A 256 -6.06 4.34 -4.30
C ALA A 256 -6.33 4.49 -5.81
N VAL A 257 -7.56 4.89 -6.15
CA VAL A 257 -8.03 5.08 -7.52
C VAL A 257 -7.19 6.13 -8.23
N ASN A 258 -6.76 5.82 -9.45
CA ASN A 258 -6.04 6.74 -10.30
C ASN A 258 -7.01 7.42 -11.28
N ARG A 259 -7.34 8.68 -11.00
CA ARG A 259 -8.20 9.53 -11.84
C ARG A 259 -7.40 10.54 -12.68
N SER A 260 -6.09 10.34 -12.80
CA SER A 260 -5.22 11.18 -13.62
C SER A 260 -4.96 10.52 -14.98
N GLU A 261 -4.32 11.26 -15.89
CA GLU A 261 -3.90 10.76 -17.21
C GLU A 261 -2.59 9.95 -17.16
N ASN A 262 -1.87 9.98 -16.04
CA ASN A 262 -0.57 9.31 -15.91
C ASN A 262 -0.70 8.03 -15.10
N THR A 263 0.13 7.02 -15.39
CA THR A 263 0.26 5.87 -14.48
C THR A 263 0.86 6.32 -13.15
N ARG A 264 0.24 5.88 -12.04
CA ARG A 264 0.82 6.03 -10.70
C ARG A 264 1.69 4.83 -10.37
N VAL A 265 2.93 5.09 -9.98
CA VAL A 265 3.86 4.08 -9.45
C VAL A 265 4.25 4.46 -8.04
N SER A 266 4.21 3.49 -7.12
CA SER A 266 4.66 3.65 -5.74
C SER A 266 5.37 2.40 -5.26
N MET A 267 6.29 2.56 -4.30
CA MET A 267 6.91 1.43 -3.62
C MET A 267 6.24 1.22 -2.26
N GLU A 268 5.99 -0.04 -1.92
CA GLU A 268 5.54 -0.45 -0.59
C GLU A 268 6.63 -1.32 0.06
N LEU A 269 6.99 -0.96 1.30
CA LEU A 269 7.86 -1.77 2.15
C LEU A 269 7.10 -2.24 3.40
N ARG A 270 7.57 -3.36 3.94
CA ARG A 270 7.18 -3.88 5.24
C ARG A 270 8.45 -4.04 6.06
N LEU A 271 8.61 -3.21 7.09
CA LEU A 271 9.85 -3.17 7.89
C LEU A 271 9.56 -3.58 9.33
N PRO A 272 9.92 -4.82 9.74
CA PRO A 272 9.70 -5.27 11.10
C PRO A 272 10.54 -4.52 12.13
N LYS A 273 9.95 -4.27 13.29
CA LYS A 273 10.66 -3.91 14.52
C LYS A 273 11.53 -5.09 14.95
N VAL A 274 12.82 -4.86 15.14
CA VAL A 274 13.74 -5.88 15.67
C VAL A 274 13.41 -6.10 17.15
N LYS A 275 13.07 -7.34 17.49
CA LYS A 275 12.82 -7.75 18.88
C LYS A 275 14.14 -7.67 19.67
N ARG A 276 14.05 -7.14 20.89
CA ARG A 276 15.17 -7.09 21.83
C ARG A 276 15.45 -8.46 22.41
#